data_AF-A0A5C7N856-F1
#
_entry.id   AF-A0A5C7N856-F1
#
_cell.length_a   1.000
_cell.length_b   1.000
_cell.length_c   1.000
_cell.angle_alpha   90.00
_cell.angle_beta   90.00
_cell.angle_gamma   90.00
#
_symmetry.space_group_name_H-M   'P 1'
#
loop_
_entity.id
_entity.type
_entity.pdbx_description
1 polymer ?
#
loop_
_entity_poly.entity_id
_entity_poly.type
_entity_poly.pdbx_seq_one_letter_code
_entity_poly.pdbx_strand_id
1 'polypeptide(L)'
;MKHLYTIVLGCAISANATAQLSGTKTIGGSNPDYPTITAAVNALNAQGAAGNVIFDIRPGTYTGQYSLGTVPGTPGTITFRNSSSGAQLVNLEYDASGSSDNYIFR
;
A
#
# COMPACT_ATOMS: atom_id res chain seq x y z
N MET A 1 36.78 17.65 44.81
CA MET A 1 35.72 18.67 44.64
C MET A 1 35.41 18.70 43.15
N LYS A 2 34.30 18.09 42.73
CA LYS A 2 33.09 18.78 42.20
C LYS A 2 33.47 19.63 40.96
N HIS A 3 33.03 19.39 39.72
CA HIS A 3 31.68 19.21 39.15
C HIS A 3 31.83 18.63 37.73
N LEU A 4 31.21 17.51 37.34
CA LEU A 4 29.87 17.40 36.72
C LEU A 4 29.64 18.36 35.53
N TYR A 5 29.44 17.87 34.30
CA TYR A 5 28.17 17.99 33.54
C TYR A 5 28.24 17.38 32.11
N THR A 6 27.27 16.51 31.89
CA THR A 6 26.79 15.78 30.71
C THR A 6 26.82 16.54 29.37
N ILE A 7 27.34 15.91 28.31
CA ILE A 7 26.84 16.16 26.95
C ILE A 7 25.95 14.98 26.55
N VAL A 8 24.72 15.36 26.22
CA VAL A 8 23.59 14.51 25.87
C VAL A 8 23.95 13.61 24.71
N LEU A 9 23.81 12.30 24.93
CA LEU A 9 23.69 11.33 23.86
C LEU A 9 22.43 11.70 23.07
N GLY A 10 22.60 12.34 21.91
CA GLY A 10 21.53 12.57 20.97
C GLY A 10 20.98 11.23 20.52
N CYS A 11 19.96 10.72 21.22
CA CYS A 11 19.14 9.66 20.70
C CYS A 11 18.47 10.23 19.46
N ALA A 12 19.02 9.90 18.28
CA ALA A 12 18.28 9.99 17.05
C ALA A 12 17.13 8.99 17.18
N ILE A 13 16.04 9.43 17.79
CA ILE A 13 14.76 8.75 17.66
C ILE A 13 14.34 9.08 16.23
N SER A 14 14.84 8.31 15.27
CA SER A 14 14.26 8.29 13.93
C SER A 14 12.86 7.74 14.07
N ALA A 15 11.91 8.62 14.40
CA ALA A 15 10.50 8.33 14.26
C ALA A 15 10.27 8.10 12.77
N ASN A 16 10.01 6.85 12.39
CA ASN A 16 9.56 6.53 11.04
C ASN A 16 8.16 7.14 10.88
N ALA A 17 8.11 8.43 10.56
CA ALA A 17 6.88 9.10 10.17
C ALA A 17 6.57 8.66 8.73
N THR A 18 5.76 7.60 8.59
CA THR A 18 5.22 7.25 7.28
C THR A 18 4.17 8.29 6.90
N ALA A 19 4.41 9.03 5.81
CA ALA A 19 3.38 9.88 5.23
C ALA A 19 2.20 9.01 4.77
N GLN A 20 0.98 9.42 5.12
CA GLN A 20 -0.22 8.71 4.70
C GLN A 20 -0.37 8.79 3.18
N LEU A 21 -1.01 7.77 2.58
CA LEU A 21 -1.22 7.74 1.13
C LEU A 21 -2.22 8.81 0.69
N SER A 22 -1.95 9.42 -0.45
CA SER A 22 -2.87 10.35 -1.13
C SER A 22 -2.56 10.40 -2.63
N GLY A 23 -3.56 10.80 -3.41
CA GLY A 23 -3.46 10.96 -4.85
C GLY A 23 -3.33 9.63 -5.60
N THR A 24 -2.80 9.69 -6.81
CA THR A 24 -2.63 8.52 -7.67
C THR A 24 -1.31 7.79 -7.37
N LYS A 25 -1.37 6.46 -7.34
CA LYS A 25 -0.27 5.51 -7.21
C LYS A 25 -0.36 4.48 -8.32
N THR A 26 0.76 4.10 -8.90
CA THR A 26 0.86 3.13 -9.99
C THR A 26 1.25 1.76 -9.47
N ILE A 27 0.64 0.71 -10.03
CA ILE A 27 0.94 -0.70 -9.69
C ILE A 27 1.41 -1.46 -10.93
N GLY A 28 2.53 -2.17 -10.79
CA GLY A 28 3.08 -3.09 -11.80
C GLY A 28 3.78 -2.42 -12.99
N GLY A 29 4.37 -3.21 -13.88
CA GLY A 29 5.15 -2.72 -15.03
C GLY A 29 6.51 -2.09 -14.64
N SER A 30 7.06 -1.24 -15.50
CA SER A 30 8.37 -0.60 -15.29
C SER A 30 8.25 0.65 -14.41
N ASN A 31 9.10 0.77 -13.39
CA ASN A 31 9.16 1.91 -12.45
C ASN A 31 7.80 2.34 -11.86
N PRO A 32 7.02 1.45 -11.22
CA PRO A 32 5.79 1.84 -10.52
C PRO A 32 6.05 2.37 -9.11
N ASP A 33 5.05 3.01 -8.51
CA ASP A 33 5.04 3.31 -7.06
C ASP A 33 5.04 2.01 -6.24
N TYR A 34 4.29 1.00 -6.70
CA TYR A 34 4.25 -0.33 -6.10
C TYR A 34 4.48 -1.42 -7.16
N PRO A 35 5.42 -2.35 -6.95
CA PRO A 35 5.67 -3.42 -7.91
C PRO A 35 4.51 -4.42 -7.99
N THR A 36 3.72 -4.59 -6.92
CA THR A 36 2.63 -5.57 -6.81
C THR A 36 1.42 -4.99 -6.07
N ILE A 37 0.25 -5.63 -6.24
CA ILE A 37 -0.96 -5.27 -5.48
C ILE A 37 -0.76 -5.52 -3.99
N THR A 38 -0.06 -6.61 -3.61
CA THR A 38 0.31 -6.88 -2.21
C THR A 38 1.10 -5.73 -1.60
N ALA A 39 2.09 -5.17 -2.32
CA ALA A 39 2.88 -4.04 -1.82
C ALA A 39 2.00 -2.79 -1.59
N ALA A 40 1.09 -2.49 -2.53
CA ALA A 40 0.15 -1.39 -2.40
C ALA A 40 -0.83 -1.56 -1.24
N VAL A 41 -1.41 -2.76 -1.08
CA VAL A 41 -2.35 -3.09 0.00
C VAL A 41 -1.66 -3.06 1.36
N ASN A 42 -0.43 -3.59 1.45
CA ASN A 42 0.36 -3.53 2.67
C ASN A 42 0.68 -2.08 3.06
N ALA A 43 1.04 -1.24 2.09
CA ALA A 43 1.27 0.19 2.34
C ALA A 43 -0.02 0.89 2.80
N LEU A 44 -1.16 0.61 2.17
CA LEU A 44 -2.45 1.18 2.56
C LEU A 44 -2.83 0.78 3.99
N ASN A 45 -2.67 -0.50 4.35
CA ASN A 45 -2.97 -1.00 5.68
C ASN A 45 -2.02 -0.42 6.75
N ALA A 46 -0.74 -0.26 6.43
CA ALA A 46 0.27 0.20 7.38
C ALA A 46 0.29 1.73 7.56
N GLN A 47 0.14 2.48 6.46
CA GLN A 47 0.32 3.94 6.44
C GLN A 47 -1.03 4.68 6.46
N GLY A 48 -2.11 4.02 6.04
CA GLY A 48 -3.41 4.65 5.89
C GLY A 48 -3.46 5.66 4.75
N ALA A 49 -4.47 6.52 4.77
CA ALA A 49 -4.69 7.53 3.75
C ALA A 49 -5.12 8.87 4.34
N ALA A 50 -4.73 9.94 3.64
CA ALA A 50 -5.16 11.31 3.88
C ALA A 50 -5.88 11.83 2.63
N GLY A 51 -7.20 11.58 2.55
CA GLY A 51 -8.03 11.86 1.38
C GLY A 51 -8.09 10.72 0.37
N ASN A 52 -8.42 11.04 -0.88
CA ASN A 52 -8.63 10.05 -1.94
C ASN A 52 -7.30 9.41 -2.37
N VAL A 53 -7.34 8.10 -2.61
CA VAL A 53 -6.21 7.34 -3.17
C VAL A 53 -6.70 6.57 -4.39
N ILE A 54 -5.97 6.70 -5.50
CA ILE A 54 -6.24 5.95 -6.72
C ILE A 54 -5.04 5.05 -7.00
N PHE A 55 -5.25 3.75 -7.02
CA PHE A 55 -4.30 2.77 -7.51
C PHE A 55 -4.58 2.47 -8.99
N ASP A 56 -3.75 3.04 -9.86
CA ASP A 56 -3.73 2.78 -11.30
C ASP A 56 -2.92 1.51 -11.59
N ILE A 57 -3.64 0.42 -11.81
CA ILE A 57 -3.06 -0.90 -12.06
C ILE A 57 -2.80 -1.06 -13.55
N ARG A 58 -1.53 -1.28 -13.92
CA ARG A 58 -1.16 -1.53 -15.30
C ARG A 58 -1.61 -2.92 -15.75
N PRO A 59 -2.03 -3.10 -17.02
CA PRO A 59 -2.44 -4.40 -17.53
C PRO A 59 -1.41 -5.50 -17.29
N GLY A 60 -1.89 -6.70 -16.97
CA GLY A 60 -1.07 -7.82 -16.56
C GLY A 60 -1.83 -8.79 -15.65
N THR A 61 -1.15 -9.85 -15.25
CA THR A 61 -1.69 -10.88 -14.36
C THR A 61 -1.08 -10.73 -12.97
N TYR A 62 -1.94 -10.65 -11.95
CA TYR A 62 -1.54 -10.50 -10.56
C TYR A 62 -2.14 -11.63 -9.73
N THR A 63 -1.30 -12.62 -9.43
CA THR A 63 -1.68 -13.79 -8.65
C THR A 63 -1.58 -13.48 -7.16
N GLY A 64 -2.69 -13.60 -6.43
CA GLY A 64 -2.69 -13.43 -4.98
C GLY A 64 -4.04 -13.06 -4.40
N GLN A 65 -4.07 -13.06 -3.06
CA GLN A 65 -5.20 -12.59 -2.26
C GLN A 65 -4.79 -11.36 -1.45
N TYR A 66 -5.74 -10.47 -1.24
CA TYR A 66 -5.50 -9.16 -0.65
C TYR A 66 -6.50 -8.89 0.46
N SER A 67 -6.01 -8.63 1.66
CA SER A 67 -6.86 -8.30 2.81
C SER A 67 -6.82 -6.80 3.06
N LEU A 68 -7.98 -6.15 3.02
CA LEU A 68 -8.13 -4.73 3.34
C LEU A 68 -8.61 -4.61 4.78
N GLY A 69 -7.76 -4.05 5.63
CA GLY A 69 -8.15 -3.70 7.00
C GLY A 69 -8.93 -2.39 7.05
N THR A 70 -9.24 -1.94 8.27
CA THR A 70 -9.61 -0.54 8.48
C THR A 70 -8.44 0.33 8.03
N VAL A 71 -8.67 1.23 7.07
CA VAL A 71 -7.64 2.14 6.56
C VAL A 71 -7.40 3.26 7.58
N PRO A 72 -6.20 3.38 8.17
CA PRO A 72 -5.91 4.45 9.14
C PRO A 72 -6.00 5.86 8.52
N GLY A 73 -6.25 6.88 9.35
CA GLY A 73 -6.23 8.28 8.94
C GLY A 73 -7.60 8.88 8.64
N THR A 74 -7.65 9.74 7.63
CA THR A 74 -8.86 10.38 7.10
C THR A 74 -9.06 9.98 5.64
N PRO A 75 -9.23 8.66 5.36
CA PRO A 75 -9.38 8.18 4.00
C PRO A 75 -10.60 8.81 3.34
N GLY A 76 -10.41 9.29 2.12
CA GLY A 76 -11.51 9.50 1.19
C GLY A 76 -11.82 8.19 0.45
N THR A 77 -12.20 8.29 -0.82
CA THR A 77 -12.41 7.11 -1.65
C THR A 77 -11.07 6.46 -1.99
N ILE A 78 -10.97 5.15 -1.74
CA ILE A 78 -9.87 4.31 -2.21
C ILE A 78 -10.33 3.58 -3.48
N THR A 79 -9.66 3.83 -4.60
CA THR A 79 -10.04 3.28 -5.91
C THR A 79 -8.91 2.41 -6.44
N PHE A 80 -9.20 1.15 -6.75
CA PHE A 80 -8.33 0.32 -7.59
C PHE A 80 -8.95 0.28 -8.98
N ARG A 81 -8.20 0.68 -10.01
CA ARG A 81 -8.71 0.69 -11.40
C ARG A 81 -7.65 0.29 -12.40
N ASN A 82 -8.09 -0.18 -13.56
CA ASN A 82 -7.21 -0.40 -14.71
C ASN A 82 -6.68 0.94 -15.21
N SER A 83 -5.36 1.04 -15.41
CA SER A 83 -4.72 2.25 -15.95
C SER A 83 -4.94 2.42 -17.46
N SER A 84 -5.34 1.37 -18.17
CA SER A 84 -5.62 1.39 -19.60
C SER A 84 -7.09 1.73 -19.85
N SER A 85 -7.34 2.61 -20.83
CA SER A 85 -8.68 2.93 -21.34
C SER A 85 -9.12 2.00 -22.48
N GLY A 86 -8.35 0.94 -22.79
CA GLY A 86 -8.57 0.04 -23.93
C GLY A 86 -8.81 -1.42 -23.52
N ALA A 87 -8.62 -2.35 -24.47
CA ALA A 87 -8.88 -3.78 -24.29
C ALA A 87 -7.85 -4.54 -23.44
N GLN A 88 -6.81 -3.86 -22.94
CA GLN A 88 -5.78 -4.50 -22.13
C GLN A 88 -6.31 -4.74 -20.71
N LEU A 89 -6.27 -5.99 -20.26
CA LEU A 89 -6.89 -6.41 -19.01
C LEU A 89 -5.92 -6.41 -17.84
N VAL A 90 -6.45 -6.10 -16.66
CA VAL A 90 -5.86 -6.47 -15.38
C VAL A 90 -6.54 -7.77 -14.94
N ASN A 91 -5.80 -8.87 -14.95
CA ASN A 91 -6.29 -10.16 -14.49
C ASN A 91 -5.85 -10.38 -13.04
N LEU A 92 -6.82 -10.54 -12.14
CA LEU A 92 -6.56 -10.91 -10.75
C LEU A 92 -6.95 -12.36 -10.58
N GLU A 93 -6.01 -13.18 -10.10
CA GLU A 93 -6.22 -14.61 -10.04
C GLU A 93 -5.68 -15.20 -8.73
N TYR A 94 -6.29 -16.28 -8.32
CA TYR A 94 -5.85 -17.08 -7.20
C TYR A 94 -6.38 -18.50 -7.39
N ASP A 95 -5.51 -19.49 -7.22
CA ASP A 95 -5.87 -20.91 -7.32
C ASP A 95 -6.36 -21.40 -5.95
N ALA A 96 -7.66 -21.25 -5.70
CA ALA A 96 -8.27 -21.58 -4.42
C ALA A 96 -8.28 -23.09 -4.19
N SER A 97 -7.89 -23.50 -2.99
CA SER A 97 -7.85 -24.91 -2.57
C SER A 97 -9.14 -25.38 -1.88
N GLY A 98 -10.03 -24.46 -1.53
CA GLY A 98 -11.32 -24.73 -0.91
C GLY A 98 -12.25 -23.51 -0.87
N SER A 99 -13.32 -23.60 -0.09
CA SER A 99 -14.28 -22.50 0.05
C SER A 99 -13.81 -21.40 1.00
N SER A 100 -12.92 -21.71 1.94
CA SER A 100 -12.37 -20.76 2.92
C SER A 100 -11.39 -19.74 2.30
N ASP A 101 -10.83 -20.06 1.14
CA ASP A 101 -9.87 -19.24 0.39
C ASP A 101 -10.38 -18.87 -1.01
N ASN A 102 -11.70 -18.99 -1.27
CA ASN A 102 -12.30 -18.59 -2.53
C ASN A 102 -12.58 -17.07 -2.59
N TYR A 103 -11.52 -16.26 -2.64
CA TYR A 103 -11.61 -14.80 -2.77
C TYR A 103 -10.35 -14.20 -3.42
N ILE A 104 -10.48 -12.96 -3.93
CA ILE A 104 -9.34 -12.13 -4.34
C ILE A 104 -9.14 -10.99 -3.34
N PHE A 105 -10.21 -10.29 -2.97
CA PHE A 105 -10.22 -9.27 -1.91
C PHE A 105 -11.13 -9.70 -0.77
N ARG A 106 -10.73 -9.39 0.47
CA ARG A 106 -11.56 -9.53 1.67
C ARG A 106 -11.33 -8.41 2.67
#